data_AF-A0A933PHU0-F1
#
_entry.id   AF-A0A933PHU0-F1
#
_cell.length_a   1.000
_cell.length_b   1.000
_cell.length_c   1.000
_cell.angle_alpha   90.00
_cell.angle_beta   90.00
_cell.angle_gamma   90.00
#
_symmetry.space_group_name_H-M   'P 1'
#
loop_
_entity.id
_entity.type
_entity.pdbx_description
1 polymer ?
#
loop_
_entity_poly.entity_id
_entity_poly.type
_entity_poly.pdbx_seq_one_letter_code
_entity_poly.pdbx_strand_id
1 'polypeptide(L)'
;MAEIAAVIASTHHPFYYKASTSTGAERPPFADVWQAKIEAFRETLTVAEPDVLLLVGSDHFHQFWLDNMPQFLVGHAEQYDANWYN
;
A
#
# COMPACT_ATOMS: atom_id res chain seq x y z
N MET A 1 16.47 -6.56 20.63
CA MET A 1 16.97 -6.49 19.24
C MET A 1 15.72 -6.45 18.36
N ALA A 2 15.67 -5.60 17.33
CA ALA A 2 14.53 -5.60 16.41
C ALA A 2 14.62 -6.76 15.43
N GLU A 3 13.47 -7.27 14.96
CA GLU A 3 13.35 -8.38 14.02
C GLU A 3 12.56 -7.95 12.79
N ILE A 4 12.96 -8.45 11.62
CA ILE A 4 12.16 -8.31 10.39
C ILE A 4 11.18 -9.47 10.36
N ALA A 5 9.94 -9.24 10.77
CA ALA A 5 8.92 -10.28 10.88
C ALA A 5 8.41 -10.79 9.52
N ALA A 6 8.32 -9.92 8.51
CA ALA A 6 7.92 -10.28 7.16
C ALA A 6 8.37 -9.22 6.12
N VAL A 7 8.38 -9.61 4.84
CA VAL A 7 8.60 -8.71 3.71
C VAL A 7 7.48 -8.91 2.69
N ILE A 8 6.79 -7.84 2.34
CA ILE A 8 5.70 -7.84 1.36
C ILE A 8 5.99 -6.80 0.28
N ALA A 9 5.81 -7.18 -0.98
CA ALA A 9 5.86 -6.26 -2.11
C ALA A 9 4.49 -6.21 -2.79
N SER A 10 3.88 -5.04 -2.80
CA SER A 10 2.59 -4.79 -3.46
C SER A 10 2.73 -3.64 -4.44
N THR A 11 1.90 -3.67 -5.48
CA THR A 11 1.57 -2.44 -6.20
C THR A 11 0.69 -1.55 -5.31
N HIS A 12 0.81 -0.24 -5.45
CA HIS A 12 -0.08 0.77 -4.86
C HIS A 12 -0.91 1.50 -5.92
N HIS A 13 -1.16 0.83 -7.06
CA HIS A 13 -1.91 1.41 -8.17
C HIS A 13 -3.23 2.02 -7.65
N PRO A 14 -3.59 3.27 -8.01
CA PRO A 14 -4.75 3.95 -7.43
C PRO A 14 -6.08 3.22 -7.69
N PHE A 15 -6.16 2.48 -8.80
CA PHE A 15 -7.31 1.64 -9.12
C PHE A 15 -7.29 0.23 -8.49
N TYR A 16 -6.34 -0.11 -7.63
CA TYR A 16 -6.24 -1.44 -7.05
C TYR A 16 -7.51 -1.83 -6.31
N TYR A 17 -8.00 -0.95 -5.44
CA TYR A 17 -9.23 -1.16 -4.68
C TYR A 17 -10.43 -1.35 -5.61
N LYS A 18 -10.63 -0.46 -6.59
CA LYS A 18 -11.73 -0.58 -7.57
C LYS A 18 -11.64 -1.91 -8.32
N ALA A 19 -10.47 -2.25 -8.85
CA ALA A 19 -10.28 -3.48 -9.62
C ALA A 19 -10.53 -4.75 -8.79
N SER A 20 -10.12 -4.76 -7.52
CA SER A 20 -10.29 -5.90 -6.62
C SER A 20 -11.67 -5.99 -5.96
N THR A 21 -12.52 -4.97 -6.08
CA THR A 21 -13.86 -4.96 -5.45
C THR A 21 -15.02 -4.86 -6.43
N SER A 22 -14.76 -4.50 -7.69
CA SER A 22 -15.78 -4.41 -8.73
C SER A 22 -16.45 -5.76 -9.03
N THR A 23 -17.73 -5.72 -9.36
CA THR A 23 -18.58 -6.87 -9.68
C THR A 23 -19.31 -6.64 -11.01
N GLY A 24 -19.90 -7.70 -11.57
CA GLY A 24 -20.66 -7.60 -12.82
C GLY A 24 -19.80 -7.13 -14.01
N ALA A 25 -20.37 -6.27 -14.86
CA ALA A 25 -19.71 -5.77 -16.07
C ALA A 25 -18.46 -4.91 -15.79
N GLU A 26 -18.37 -4.30 -14.61
CA GLU A 26 -17.24 -3.46 -14.20
C GLU A 26 -16.07 -4.28 -13.64
N ARG A 27 -16.25 -5.59 -13.42
CA ARG A 27 -15.19 -6.45 -12.87
C ARG A 27 -14.14 -6.74 -13.95
N PRO A 28 -12.87 -6.32 -13.77
CA PRO A 28 -11.83 -6.64 -14.73
C PRO A 28 -11.50 -8.14 -14.70
N PRO A 29 -11.03 -8.72 -15.82
CA PRO A 29 -10.74 -10.16 -15.92
C PRO A 29 -9.60 -10.63 -14.99
N PHE A 30 -8.79 -9.71 -14.46
CA PHE A 30 -7.69 -9.98 -13.55
C PHE A 30 -8.03 -9.76 -12.07
N ALA A 31 -9.28 -9.44 -11.73
CA ALA A 31 -9.70 -9.10 -10.37
C ALA A 31 -9.36 -10.22 -9.35
N ASP A 32 -9.60 -11.48 -9.71
CA ASP A 32 -9.35 -12.64 -8.84
C ASP A 32 -7.86 -12.77 -8.48
N VAL A 33 -6.97 -12.50 -9.45
CA VAL A 33 -5.51 -12.54 -9.24
C VAL A 33 -5.08 -11.45 -8.25
N TRP A 34 -5.71 -10.29 -8.29
CA TRP A 34 -5.41 -9.18 -7.38
C TRP A 34 -5.99 -9.41 -5.99
N GLN A 35 -7.18 -10.00 -5.89
CA GLN A 35 -7.77 -10.43 -4.63
C GLN A 35 -6.91 -11.48 -3.93
N ALA A 36 -6.50 -12.54 -4.65
CA ALA A 36 -5.64 -13.59 -4.10
C ALA A 36 -4.32 -13.05 -3.53
N LYS A 37 -3.74 -12.02 -4.16
CA LYS A 37 -2.54 -11.34 -3.63
C LYS A 37 -2.81 -10.60 -2.31
N ILE A 38 -3.91 -9.86 -2.21
CA ILE A 38 -4.30 -9.19 -0.95
C ILE A 38 -4.49 -10.21 0.16
N GLU A 39 -5.19 -11.32 -0.15
CA GLU A 39 -5.45 -12.37 0.83
C GLU A 39 -4.15 -12.99 1.36
N ALA A 40 -3.18 -13.26 0.48
CA ALA A 40 -1.85 -13.73 0.89
C ALA A 40 -1.09 -12.70 1.75
N PHE A 41 -1.20 -11.40 1.44
CA PHE A 41 -0.61 -10.34 2.26
C PHE A 41 -1.25 -10.28 3.64
N ARG A 42 -2.58 -10.39 3.71
CA ARG A 42 -3.34 -10.42 4.95
C ARG A 42 -2.92 -11.61 5.81
N GLU A 43 -2.82 -12.80 5.23
CA GLU A 43 -2.37 -14.00 5.94
C GLU A 43 -0.94 -13.81 6.48
N THR A 44 -0.03 -13.32 5.64
CA THR A 44 1.36 -13.04 6.04
C THR A 44 1.42 -12.10 7.24
N LEU A 45 0.70 -10.98 7.19
CA LEU A 45 0.67 -10.01 8.29
C LEU A 45 -0.01 -10.55 9.56
N THR A 46 -1.03 -11.40 9.39
CA THR A 46 -1.75 -12.02 10.51
C THR A 46 -0.86 -13.01 11.24
N VAL A 47 -0.04 -13.78 10.53
CA VAL A 47 0.91 -14.74 11.13
C VAL A 47 2.13 -14.01 11.72
N ALA A 48 2.62 -12.99 11.04
CA ALA A 48 3.83 -12.26 11.46
C ALA A 48 3.61 -11.31 12.65
N GLU A 49 2.36 -10.93 12.92
CA GLU A 49 1.95 -10.03 14.01
C GLU A 49 2.91 -8.83 14.25
N PRO A 50 3.24 -8.02 13.22
CA PRO A 50 4.25 -6.99 13.37
C PRO A 50 3.76 -5.82 14.24
N ASP A 51 4.63 -5.35 15.14
CA ASP A 51 4.37 -4.12 15.93
C ASP A 51 4.40 -2.85 15.07
N VAL A 52 5.20 -2.85 14.00
CA VAL A 52 5.45 -1.68 13.13
C VAL A 52 5.49 -2.11 11.67
N LEU A 53 4.88 -1.31 10.79
CA LEU A 53 5.00 -1.43 9.34
C LEU A 53 5.93 -0.34 8.79
N LEU A 54 7.04 -0.74 8.18
CA LEU A 54 7.87 0.16 7.37
C LEU A 54 7.35 0.18 5.93
N LEU A 55 6.60 1.22 5.59
CA LEU A 55 6.05 1.41 4.25
C LEU A 55 7.03 2.20 3.38
N VAL A 56 7.43 1.63 2.25
CA VAL A 56 8.32 2.26 1.27
C VAL A 56 7.55 2.46 -0.04
N GLY A 57 7.49 3.70 -0.50
CA GLY A 57 6.81 4.07 -1.74
C GLY A 57 7.20 5.48 -2.18
N SER A 58 6.73 5.86 -3.37
CA SER A 58 6.89 7.21 -3.91
C SER A 58 5.64 8.06 -3.70
N ASP A 59 5.85 9.35 -3.40
CA ASP A 59 4.80 10.34 -3.56
C ASP A 59 4.45 10.53 -5.05
N HIS A 60 3.18 10.77 -5.34
CA HIS A 60 2.69 11.01 -6.70
C HIS A 60 2.29 12.49 -6.85
N PHE A 61 3.18 13.37 -6.41
CA PHE A 61 2.99 14.82 -6.38
C PHE A 61 1.84 15.31 -5.48
N HIS A 62 1.57 14.60 -4.38
CA HIS A 62 0.62 15.08 -3.38
C HIS A 62 1.30 15.93 -2.30
N GLN A 63 2.52 15.55 -1.92
CA GLN A 63 3.25 16.20 -0.82
C GLN A 63 4.46 16.98 -1.32
N PHE A 64 5.03 16.58 -2.45
CA PHE A 64 6.24 17.15 -3.02
C PHE A 64 5.99 17.63 -4.45
N TRP A 65 6.75 18.65 -4.86
CA TRP A 65 6.67 19.21 -6.21
C TRP A 65 8.06 19.48 -6.77
N LEU A 66 8.14 20.05 -7.97
CA LEU A 66 9.36 20.21 -8.74
C LEU A 66 10.46 21.02 -8.03
N ASP A 67 10.11 21.89 -7.11
CA ASP A 67 11.02 22.74 -6.32
C ASP A 67 11.49 22.09 -5.00
N ASN A 68 10.89 20.96 -4.60
CA ASN A 68 11.24 20.25 -3.37
C ASN A 68 11.00 18.75 -3.51
N MET A 69 11.95 18.04 -4.14
CA MET A 69 11.85 16.62 -4.48
C MET A 69 13.07 15.84 -3.95
N PRO A 70 13.09 15.46 -2.66
CA PRO A 70 14.21 14.73 -2.08
C PRO A 70 14.31 13.29 -2.62
N GLN A 71 15.55 12.79 -2.76
CA GLN A 71 15.80 11.40 -3.19
C GLN A 71 15.33 10.37 -2.17
N PHE A 72 15.45 10.70 -0.87
CA PHE A 72 14.99 9.88 0.25
C PHE A 72 14.33 10.78 1.28
N LEU A 73 13.21 10.30 1.84
CA LEU A 73 12.50 10.97 2.91
C LEU A 73 11.96 9.94 3.89
N VAL A 74 12.06 10.25 5.18
CA VAL A 74 11.52 9.43 6.26
C VAL A 74 10.54 10.30 7.03
N GLY A 75 9.27 9.88 7.04
CA GLY A 75 8.26 10.53 7.87
C GLY A 75 8.52 10.23 9.35
N HIS A 76 8.43 11.25 10.21
CA HIS A 76 8.59 11.12 11.67
C HIS A 76 7.39 11.66 12.47
N ALA A 77 6.31 12.06 11.78
CA ALA A 77 5.10 12.54 12.45
C ALA A 77 4.43 11.40 13.22
N GLU A 78 3.78 11.73 14.34
CA GLU A 78 3.02 10.76 15.13
C GLU A 78 1.84 10.17 14.36
N GLN A 79 1.24 10.98 13.46
CA GLN A 79 0.09 10.61 12.65
C GLN A 79 0.18 11.29 11.27
N TYR A 80 -0.47 10.68 10.28
CA TYR A 80 -0.60 11.21 8.92
C TYR A 80 -2.07 11.22 8.52
N ASP A 81 -2.52 12.31 7.90
CA ASP A 81 -3.83 12.35 7.27
C ASP A 81 -3.84 11.46 6.03
N ALA A 82 -4.88 10.63 5.90
CA ALA A 82 -5.08 9.86 4.68
C ALA A 82 -5.45 10.81 3.53
N ASN A 83 -4.84 10.60 2.37
CA ASN A 83 -5.09 11.35 1.14
C ASN A 83 -6.27 10.81 0.32
N TRP A 84 -7.00 9.84 0.86
CA TRP A 84 -8.18 9.26 0.21
C TRP A 84 -9.43 10.08 0.53
N TYR A 85 -9.78 10.97 -0.38
CA TYR A 85 -11.13 11.55 -0.42
C TYR A 85 -12.02 10.60 -1.24
N ASN A 86 -12.93 9.91 -0.56
CA ASN A 86 -14.12 9.32 -1.20
C ASN A 86 -15.29 10.29 -1.02
#